data_AF-A0A7C1KMH5-F1
#
_entry.id   AF-A0A7C1KMH5-F1
#
_cell.length_a   1.000
_cell.length_b   1.000
_cell.length_c   1.000
_cell.angle_alpha   90.00
_cell.angle_beta   90.00
_cell.angle_gamma   90.00
#
_symmetry.space_group_name_H-M   'P 1'
#
loop_
_entity.id
_entity.type
_entity.pdbx_description
1 polymer ?
#
loop_
_entity_poly.entity_id
_entity_poly.type
_entity_poly.pdbx_seq_one_letter_code
_entity_poly.pdbx_strand_id
1 'polypeptide(L)'
;MTDVNRRIKIEVMDRIKRKDKMISLRSLGLSYGSIAKLFNCSRQRVHQIISGYKLKRNKETELLFERIKQRDDNQCQWGERCKGEEVWPGNLIIHHIDFNNENNNPSNLITLCKKCHLYFHSFNHVDKKIEKKLQTQKWREGIRKERIKIKCLNCGKIKKFYPYQAKIKFCDRKCHSEYQIKNWNKKAMKIYKLHRTGDSIQDLMKQFSMTKDGIYKAIQRAKKLSTS
;
A
#
# COMPACT_ATOMS: atom_id res chain seq x y z
N MET A 1 -37.46 1.49 -8.67
CA MET A 1 -36.95 0.10 -8.52
C MET A 1 -35.46 0.11 -8.80
N THR A 2 -34.69 -0.01 -7.72
CA THR A 2 -33.32 0.49 -7.57
C THR A 2 -32.26 -0.53 -7.98
N ASP A 3 -31.12 0.00 -8.41
CA ASP A 3 -29.83 -0.58 -8.82
C ASP A 3 -29.24 -1.69 -7.89
N VAL A 4 -29.96 -2.06 -6.84
CA VAL A 4 -29.61 -3.13 -5.90
C VAL A 4 -29.81 -4.51 -6.53
N ASN A 5 -30.79 -4.68 -7.42
CA ASN A 5 -31.08 -5.97 -8.07
C ASN A 5 -30.06 -6.36 -9.16
N ARG A 6 -29.30 -5.40 -9.71
CA ARG A 6 -28.19 -5.71 -10.64
C ARG A 6 -26.95 -6.25 -9.92
N ARG A 7 -26.80 -5.92 -8.62
CA ARG A 7 -25.74 -6.47 -7.74
C ARG A 7 -26.02 -7.89 -7.26
N ILE A 8 -27.29 -8.30 -7.20
CA ILE A 8 -27.70 -9.63 -6.70
C ILE A 8 -27.65 -10.71 -7.80
N LYS A 9 -27.76 -10.32 -9.08
CA LYS A 9 -27.61 -11.22 -10.23
C LYS A 9 -26.16 -11.45 -10.69
N ILE A 10 -25.16 -10.84 -10.06
CA ILE A 10 -23.86 -11.53 -9.90
C ILE A 10 -24.09 -12.57 -8.81
N GLU A 11 -24.97 -13.51 -9.16
CA GLU A 11 -25.18 -14.77 -8.49
C GLU A 11 -23.82 -15.34 -8.15
N VAL A 12 -23.80 -16.13 -7.09
CA VAL A 12 -22.73 -17.03 -6.68
C VAL A 12 -22.22 -17.79 -7.90
N MET A 13 -21.39 -17.15 -8.72
CA MET A 13 -20.56 -17.81 -9.68
C MET A 13 -19.76 -18.72 -8.80
N ASP A 14 -20.05 -20.01 -8.94
CA ASP A 14 -19.33 -21.07 -8.26
C ASP A 14 -17.85 -20.68 -8.25
N ARG A 15 -17.25 -20.74 -7.07
CA ARG A 15 -15.87 -20.30 -6.84
C ARG A 15 -14.92 -20.96 -7.85
N ILE A 16 -15.26 -22.17 -8.29
CA ILE A 16 -14.63 -22.90 -9.38
C ILE A 16 -14.73 -22.11 -10.69
N LYS A 17 -15.95 -21.80 -11.16
CA LYS A 17 -16.19 -20.99 -12.36
C LYS A 17 -15.50 -19.63 -12.33
N ARG A 18 -15.42 -18.97 -11.17
CA ARG A 18 -14.70 -17.69 -11.02
C ARG A 18 -13.19 -17.83 -11.23
N LYS A 19 -12.59 -18.88 -10.65
CA LYS A 19 -11.16 -19.16 -10.84
C LYS A 19 -10.86 -19.45 -12.30
N ASP A 20 -11.64 -20.33 -12.93
CA ASP A 20 -11.40 -20.76 -14.30
C ASP A 20 -11.54 -19.59 -15.28
N LYS A 21 -12.50 -18.70 -15.05
CA LYS A 21 -12.65 -17.48 -15.84
C LYS A 21 -11.47 -16.51 -15.67
N MET A 22 -10.91 -16.37 -14.47
CA MET A 22 -9.70 -15.56 -14.28
C MET A 22 -8.49 -16.16 -15.02
N ILE A 23 -8.35 -17.48 -15.01
CA ILE A 23 -7.29 -18.20 -15.73
C ILE A 23 -7.48 -18.02 -17.25
N SER A 24 -8.70 -18.17 -17.75
CA SER A 24 -9.00 -18.01 -19.19
C SER A 24 -8.77 -16.57 -19.67
N LEU A 25 -9.10 -15.55 -18.88
CA LEU A 25 -8.79 -14.16 -19.25
C LEU A 25 -7.29 -13.90 -19.25
N ARG A 26 -6.53 -14.59 -18.39
CA ARG A 26 -5.08 -14.48 -18.38
C ARG A 26 -4.44 -15.12 -19.60
N SER A 27 -4.95 -16.27 -20.06
CA SER A 27 -4.48 -16.90 -21.30
C SER A 27 -4.79 -16.06 -22.54
N LEU A 28 -5.84 -15.23 -22.50
CA LEU A 28 -6.14 -14.21 -23.52
C LEU A 28 -5.25 -12.95 -23.44
N GLY A 29 -4.22 -12.94 -22.58
CA GLY A 29 -3.26 -11.85 -22.49
C GLY A 29 -3.67 -10.66 -21.62
N LEU A 30 -4.84 -10.69 -20.96
CA LEU A 30 -5.23 -9.59 -20.08
C LEU A 30 -4.24 -9.45 -18.90
N SER A 31 -3.92 -8.20 -18.56
CA SER A 31 -3.12 -7.90 -17.38
C SER A 31 -3.86 -8.27 -16.09
N TYR A 32 -3.11 -8.60 -15.03
CA TYR A 32 -3.71 -8.84 -13.72
C TYR A 32 -4.56 -7.64 -13.23
N GLY A 33 -4.18 -6.40 -13.57
CA GLY A 33 -4.93 -5.21 -13.20
C GLY A 33 -6.29 -5.12 -13.90
N SER A 34 -6.34 -5.47 -15.20
CA SER A 34 -7.59 -5.51 -15.96
C SER A 34 -8.54 -6.58 -15.40
N ILE A 35 -8.03 -7.77 -15.11
CA ILE A 35 -8.81 -8.85 -14.49
C ILE A 35 -9.30 -8.44 -13.09
N ALA A 36 -8.46 -7.76 -12.29
CA ALA A 36 -8.83 -7.32 -10.94
C ALA A 36 -10.04 -6.36 -10.96
N LYS A 37 -10.05 -5.42 -11.92
CA LYS A 37 -11.19 -4.50 -12.13
C LYS A 37 -12.46 -5.24 -12.50
N LEU A 38 -12.38 -6.21 -13.43
CA LEU A 38 -13.54 -7.01 -13.86
C LEU A 38 -14.19 -7.80 -12.72
N PHE A 39 -13.39 -8.32 -11.79
CA PHE A 39 -13.86 -9.13 -10.66
C PHE A 39 -13.97 -8.37 -9.34
N ASN A 40 -13.82 -7.05 -9.36
CA ASN A 40 -13.82 -6.18 -8.18
C ASN A 40 -12.95 -6.75 -7.03
N CYS A 41 -11.68 -7.05 -7.33
CA CYS A 41 -10.72 -7.57 -6.35
C CYS A 41 -9.33 -6.97 -6.55
N SER A 42 -8.39 -7.22 -5.62
CA SER A 42 -7.03 -6.69 -5.74
C SER A 42 -6.23 -7.44 -6.81
N ARG A 43 -5.28 -6.73 -7.45
CA ARG A 43 -4.31 -7.34 -8.38
C ARG A 43 -3.60 -8.55 -7.76
N GLN A 44 -3.22 -8.43 -6.48
CA GLN A 44 -2.56 -9.49 -5.73
C GLN A 44 -3.44 -10.74 -5.59
N ARG A 45 -4.75 -10.55 -5.37
CA ARG A 45 -5.68 -11.67 -5.26
C ARG A 45 -5.80 -12.44 -6.57
N VAL A 46 -5.87 -11.75 -7.70
CA VAL A 46 -5.87 -12.37 -9.04
C VAL A 46 -4.61 -13.18 -9.27
N HIS A 47 -3.44 -12.62 -8.93
CA HIS A 47 -2.16 -13.33 -9.02
C HIS A 47 -2.18 -14.63 -8.22
N GLN A 48 -2.58 -14.58 -6.93
CA GLN A 48 -2.67 -15.76 -6.07
C GLN A 48 -3.60 -16.85 -6.62
N ILE A 49 -4.73 -16.47 -7.20
CA ILE A 49 -5.70 -17.40 -7.78
C ILE A 49 -5.11 -18.10 -9.01
N ILE A 50 -4.51 -17.33 -9.92
CA ILE A 50 -3.96 -17.84 -11.18
C ILE A 50 -2.70 -18.65 -10.96
N SER A 51 -1.79 -18.19 -10.08
CA SER A 51 -0.56 -18.92 -9.77
C SER A 51 -0.81 -20.20 -8.96
N GLY A 52 -2.07 -20.50 -8.62
CA GLY A 52 -2.42 -21.62 -7.76
C GLY A 52 -1.77 -21.52 -6.39
N TYR A 53 -1.55 -20.30 -5.88
CA TYR A 53 -0.85 -20.07 -4.62
C TYR A 53 -1.62 -20.72 -3.48
N LYS A 54 -1.22 -21.94 -3.12
CA LYS A 54 -1.55 -22.57 -1.85
C LYS A 54 -0.50 -22.05 -0.88
N LEU A 55 -0.94 -21.42 0.21
CA LEU A 55 -0.08 -21.29 1.38
C LEU A 55 0.28 -22.72 1.78
N LYS A 56 1.46 -23.21 1.36
CA LYS A 56 2.00 -24.47 1.86
C LYS A 56 2.23 -24.23 3.34
N ARG A 57 1.26 -24.60 4.17
CA ARG A 57 1.54 -24.76 5.60
C ARG A 57 2.53 -25.91 5.69
N ASN A 58 3.56 -25.75 6.50
CA ASN A 58 4.39 -26.91 6.81
C ASN A 58 3.49 -27.94 7.53
N LYS A 59 3.80 -29.22 7.33
CA LYS A 59 3.04 -30.33 7.93
C LYS A 59 2.98 -30.20 9.46
N GLU A 60 4.01 -29.64 10.07
CA GLU A 60 4.11 -29.36 11.50
C GLU A 60 3.05 -28.36 11.98
N THR A 61 2.82 -27.25 11.28
CA THR A 61 1.77 -26.27 11.65
C THR A 61 0.38 -26.87 11.51
N GLU A 62 0.16 -27.71 10.49
CA GLU A 62 -1.12 -28.40 10.33
C GLU A 62 -1.38 -29.36 11.51
N LEU A 63 -0.38 -30.17 11.88
CA LEU A 63 -0.47 -31.06 13.04
C LEU A 63 -0.65 -30.29 14.34
N LEU A 64 0.02 -29.14 14.49
CA LEU A 64 -0.17 -28.24 15.64
C LEU A 64 -1.62 -27.73 15.69
N PHE A 65 -2.16 -27.24 14.57
CA PHE A 65 -3.52 -26.71 14.54
C PHE A 65 -4.57 -27.78 14.85
N GLU A 66 -4.37 -29.01 14.37
CA GLU A 66 -5.26 -30.12 14.75
C GLU A 66 -5.17 -30.46 16.25
N ARG A 67 -3.97 -30.45 16.84
CA ARG A 67 -3.81 -30.61 18.31
C ARG A 67 -4.51 -29.50 19.09
N ILE A 68 -4.44 -28.25 18.64
CA ILE A 68 -5.12 -27.12 19.30
C ILE A 68 -6.64 -27.26 19.20
N LYS A 69 -7.18 -27.67 18.04
CA LYS A 69 -8.61 -27.95 17.92
C LYS A 69 -9.06 -29.09 18.82
N GLN A 70 -8.27 -30.16 18.91
CA GLN A 70 -8.53 -31.29 19.80
C GLN A 70 -8.51 -30.88 21.27
N ARG A 71 -7.53 -30.08 21.70
CA ARG A 71 -7.46 -29.48 23.04
C ARG A 71 -8.73 -28.69 23.38
N ASP A 72 -9.25 -27.99 22.37
CA ASP A 72 -10.41 -27.11 22.50
C ASP A 72 -11.74 -27.85 22.22
N ASP A 73 -11.75 -29.20 22.25
CA ASP A 73 -12.89 -30.09 21.99
C ASP A 73 -13.62 -29.84 20.66
N ASN A 74 -12.89 -29.32 19.65
CA ASN A 74 -13.46 -28.81 18.41
C ASN A 74 -14.59 -27.80 18.66
N GLN A 75 -14.42 -26.95 19.68
CA GLN A 75 -15.33 -25.87 20.02
C GLN A 75 -14.64 -24.50 19.96
N CYS A 76 -15.44 -23.47 19.75
CA CYS A 76 -14.99 -22.09 19.80
C CYS A 76 -14.69 -21.69 21.25
N GLN A 77 -13.46 -21.28 21.53
CA GLN A 77 -12.98 -20.91 22.88
C GLN A 77 -13.25 -19.45 23.25
N TRP A 78 -14.09 -18.73 22.51
CA TRP A 78 -14.52 -17.39 22.94
C TRP A 78 -15.44 -17.44 24.18
N GLY A 79 -15.94 -18.61 24.57
CA GLY A 79 -16.89 -18.73 25.68
C GLY A 79 -18.24 -18.11 25.34
N GLU A 80 -18.85 -17.41 26.30
CA GLU A 80 -20.27 -16.95 26.27
C GLU A 80 -20.63 -16.05 25.07
N ARG A 81 -19.66 -15.37 24.45
CA ARG A 81 -19.94 -14.53 23.27
C ARG A 81 -20.14 -15.34 21.99
N CYS A 82 -19.68 -16.58 21.96
CA CYS A 82 -20.05 -17.51 20.91
C CYS A 82 -21.49 -17.95 21.20
N LYS A 83 -22.48 -17.28 20.61
CA LYS A 83 -23.92 -17.46 20.86
C LYS A 83 -24.49 -18.86 20.53
N GLY A 84 -23.68 -19.91 20.47
CA GLY A 84 -24.12 -21.29 20.30
C GLY A 84 -24.81 -21.62 18.98
N GLU A 85 -24.95 -20.65 18.05
CA GLU A 85 -25.52 -20.91 16.73
C GLU A 85 -24.58 -21.82 15.94
N GLU A 86 -24.88 -23.13 15.99
CA GLU A 86 -24.32 -24.24 15.24
C GLU A 86 -22.85 -24.04 14.86
N VAL A 87 -21.96 -24.53 15.71
CA VAL A 87 -20.54 -24.69 15.35
C VAL A 87 -20.47 -25.80 14.30
N TRP A 88 -20.68 -25.44 13.04
CA TRP A 88 -20.52 -26.36 11.93
C TRP A 88 -19.06 -26.87 11.93
N PRO A 89 -18.81 -28.19 11.96
CA PRO A 89 -17.48 -28.81 12.13
C PRO A 89 -16.38 -28.41 11.13
N GLY A 90 -16.66 -27.56 10.13
CA GLY A 90 -15.67 -27.08 9.14
C GLY A 90 -15.25 -25.61 9.27
N ASN A 91 -15.75 -24.87 10.26
CA ASN A 91 -15.59 -23.41 10.33
C ASN A 91 -14.70 -22.88 11.48
N LEU A 92 -13.95 -23.77 12.13
CA LEU A 92 -12.98 -23.41 13.17
C LEU A 92 -11.65 -22.98 12.57
N ILE A 93 -11.11 -21.88 13.11
CA ILE A 93 -9.88 -21.24 12.67
C ILE A 93 -9.03 -20.98 13.91
N ILE A 94 -7.74 -21.30 13.85
CA ILE A 94 -6.79 -20.96 14.91
C ILE A 94 -6.39 -19.49 14.78
N HIS A 95 -6.41 -18.79 15.91
CA HIS A 95 -6.01 -17.40 16.03
C HIS A 95 -4.82 -17.25 17.00
N HIS A 96 -3.93 -16.31 16.73
CA HIS A 96 -2.83 -15.92 17.61
C HIS A 96 -3.29 -14.81 18.57
N ILE A 97 -3.35 -15.09 19.87
CA ILE A 97 -3.85 -14.17 20.90
C ILE A 97 -3.03 -12.87 20.94
N ASP A 98 -1.72 -12.96 20.75
CA ASP A 98 -0.78 -11.84 20.75
C ASP A 98 -0.64 -11.09 19.40
N PHE A 99 -1.38 -11.50 18.36
CA PHE A 99 -1.29 -10.99 16.98
C PHE A 99 0.07 -11.19 16.30
N ASN A 100 0.98 -11.97 16.88
CA ASN A 100 2.25 -12.35 16.26
C ASN A 100 2.11 -13.72 15.60
N ASN A 101 2.03 -13.73 14.28
CA ASN A 101 1.90 -14.95 13.48
C ASN A 101 3.17 -15.84 13.48
N GLU A 102 4.28 -15.37 14.03
CA GLU A 102 5.51 -16.15 14.22
C GLU A 102 5.53 -16.90 15.56
N ASN A 103 4.71 -16.48 16.54
CA ASN A 103 4.64 -17.11 17.87
C ASN A 103 3.66 -18.29 17.89
N ASN A 104 4.14 -19.48 17.52
CA ASN A 104 3.35 -20.72 17.47
C ASN A 104 3.31 -21.51 18.78
N ASN A 105 3.57 -20.87 19.93
CA ASN A 105 3.39 -21.53 21.22
C ASN A 105 1.90 -21.94 21.40
N PRO A 106 1.58 -23.20 21.73
CA PRO A 106 0.20 -23.63 21.97
C PRO A 106 -0.64 -22.72 22.88
N SER A 107 -0.03 -22.10 23.90
CA SER A 107 -0.73 -21.18 24.81
C SER A 107 -1.12 -19.85 24.17
N ASN A 108 -0.46 -19.47 23.07
CA ASN A 108 -0.78 -18.27 22.27
C ASN A 108 -1.84 -18.55 21.18
N LEU A 109 -2.25 -19.81 21.01
CA LEU A 109 -3.19 -20.22 19.98
C LEU A 109 -4.57 -20.53 20.58
N ILE A 110 -5.62 -20.01 19.96
CA ILE A 110 -7.01 -20.20 20.38
C ILE A 110 -7.88 -20.62 19.19
N THR A 111 -8.73 -21.64 19.39
CA THR A 111 -9.69 -22.07 18.37
C THR A 111 -10.92 -21.18 18.38
N LEU A 112 -11.21 -20.52 17.25
CA LEU A 112 -12.36 -19.63 17.10
C LEU A 112 -13.22 -20.02 15.89
N CYS A 113 -14.54 -19.89 16.01
CA CYS A 113 -15.40 -19.94 14.82
C CYS A 113 -15.19 -18.71 13.94
N LYS A 114 -15.51 -18.80 12.65
CA LYS A 114 -15.34 -17.69 11.69
C LYS A 114 -15.99 -16.38 12.13
N LYS A 115 -17.21 -16.41 12.71
CA LYS A 115 -17.91 -15.20 13.21
C LYS A 115 -17.11 -14.55 14.33
N CYS A 116 -16.72 -15.34 15.33
CA CYS A 116 -15.91 -14.87 16.46
C CYS A 116 -14.55 -14.36 15.98
N HIS A 117 -13.81 -15.10 15.16
CA HIS A 117 -12.53 -14.66 14.60
C HIS A 117 -12.62 -13.28 13.92
N LEU A 118 -13.64 -13.04 13.10
CA LEU A 118 -13.88 -11.73 12.47
C LEU A 118 -14.17 -10.64 13.52
N TYR A 119 -14.96 -10.95 14.53
CA TYR A 119 -15.20 -10.07 15.66
C TYR A 119 -13.89 -9.73 16.39
N PHE A 120 -12.93 -10.66 16.53
CA PHE A 120 -11.65 -10.41 17.23
C PHE A 120 -10.85 -9.33 16.55
N HIS A 121 -10.69 -9.48 15.24
CA HIS A 121 -10.00 -8.47 14.44
C HIS A 121 -10.74 -7.13 14.51
N SER A 122 -12.08 -7.15 14.51
CA SER A 122 -12.89 -5.93 14.54
C SER A 122 -12.73 -5.15 15.86
N PHE A 123 -12.67 -5.83 17.01
CA PHE A 123 -12.49 -5.20 18.32
C PHE A 123 -11.09 -4.59 18.47
N ASN A 124 -10.06 -5.34 18.10
CA ASN A 124 -8.68 -4.85 18.20
C ASN A 124 -8.38 -3.69 17.23
N HIS A 125 -9.14 -3.55 16.13
CA HIS A 125 -9.06 -2.37 15.28
C HIS A 125 -9.60 -1.10 15.95
N VAL A 126 -10.57 -1.22 16.87
CA VAL A 126 -11.09 -0.08 17.64
C VAL A 126 -10.00 0.43 18.59
N ASP A 127 -9.34 -0.48 19.31
CA ASP A 127 -8.29 -0.11 20.27
C ASP A 127 -7.08 0.51 19.56
N LYS A 128 -6.62 -0.06 18.44
CA LYS A 128 -5.56 0.56 17.62
C LYS A 128 -5.95 1.94 17.07
N LYS A 129 -7.23 2.15 16.75
CA LYS A 129 -7.73 3.46 16.29
C LYS A 129 -7.79 4.47 17.43
N ILE A 130 -8.21 4.06 18.62
CA ILE A 130 -8.21 4.87 19.84
C ILE A 130 -6.76 5.21 20.23
N GLU A 131 -5.87 4.23 20.28
CA GLU A 131 -4.45 4.42 20.59
C GLU A 131 -3.79 5.39 19.61
N LYS A 132 -4.02 5.22 18.30
CA LYS A 132 -3.53 6.15 17.28
C LYS A 132 -4.11 7.57 17.46
N LYS A 133 -5.38 7.68 17.86
CA LYS A 133 -6.03 8.97 18.16
C LYS A 133 -5.39 9.63 19.39
N LEU A 134 -5.16 8.88 20.47
CA LEU A 134 -4.49 9.36 21.69
C LEU A 134 -3.04 9.74 21.43
N GLN A 135 -2.30 8.93 20.66
CA GLN A 135 -0.94 9.24 20.25
C GLN A 135 -0.92 10.54 19.43
N THR A 136 -1.76 10.66 18.41
CA THR A 136 -1.86 11.91 17.63
C THR A 136 -2.30 13.11 18.46
N GLN A 137 -3.10 12.93 19.52
CA GLN A 137 -3.45 13.98 20.47
C GLN A 137 -2.25 14.40 21.33
N LYS A 138 -1.50 13.45 21.89
CA LYS A 138 -0.23 13.74 22.61
C LYS A 138 0.78 14.47 21.71
N TRP A 139 0.89 14.07 20.44
CA TRP A 139 1.71 14.79 19.44
C TRP A 139 1.22 16.24 19.20
N ARG A 140 -0.08 16.51 19.31
CA ARG A 140 -0.66 17.87 19.19
C ARG A 140 -0.47 18.71 20.45
N GLU A 141 -0.41 18.09 21.62
CA GLU A 141 -0.27 18.77 22.91
C GLU A 141 1.21 19.06 23.26
N GLY A 142 2.14 18.18 22.84
CA GLY A 142 3.58 18.30 23.17
C GLY A 142 4.48 19.01 22.14
N ILE A 143 4.05 19.17 20.88
CA ILE A 143 4.83 19.95 19.90
C ILE A 143 4.55 21.43 20.11
N ARG A 144 5.59 22.20 20.46
CA ARG A 144 5.59 23.68 20.44
C ARG A 144 4.84 24.17 19.20
N LYS A 145 3.68 24.80 19.42
CA LYS A 145 2.85 25.43 18.37
C LYS A 145 3.55 26.61 17.68
N GLU A 146 4.72 26.99 18.17
CA GLU A 146 5.47 28.09 17.62
C GLU A 146 5.87 27.77 16.18
N ARG A 147 5.37 28.60 15.26
CA ARG A 147 5.61 28.39 13.85
C ARG A 147 7.02 28.83 13.51
N ILE A 148 7.80 27.92 12.94
CA ILE A 148 9.13 28.22 12.42
C ILE A 148 9.03 29.10 11.17
N LYS A 149 9.92 30.08 11.06
CA LYS A 149 10.03 30.96 9.89
C LYS A 149 10.95 30.30 8.86
N ILE A 150 10.41 29.98 7.68
CA ILE A 150 11.18 29.41 6.56
C ILE A 150 11.18 30.39 5.40
N LYS A 151 12.37 30.67 4.84
CA LYS A 151 12.56 31.49 3.64
C LYS A 151 12.35 30.63 2.38
N CYS A 152 11.45 31.03 1.50
CA CYS A 152 11.20 30.33 0.24
C CYS A 152 12.42 30.40 -0.69
N LEU A 153 12.88 29.25 -1.21
CA LEU A 153 14.03 29.19 -2.14
C LEU A 153 13.76 29.80 -3.53
N ASN A 154 12.49 29.99 -3.93
CA ASN A 154 12.15 30.61 -5.21
C ASN A 154 12.02 32.14 -5.12
N CYS A 155 11.15 32.61 -4.22
CA CYS A 155 10.74 34.02 -4.18
C CYS A 155 11.28 34.77 -2.95
N GLY A 156 12.01 34.12 -2.05
CA GLY A 156 12.57 34.75 -0.86
C GLY A 156 11.57 35.10 0.25
N LYS A 157 10.25 34.98 0.02
CA LYS A 157 9.23 35.26 1.04
C LYS A 157 9.40 34.36 2.26
N ILE A 158 9.27 34.94 3.45
CA ILE A 158 9.30 34.22 4.72
C ILE A 158 7.88 33.76 5.05
N LYS A 159 7.67 32.45 5.24
CA LYS A 159 6.40 31.90 5.71
C LYS A 159 6.58 31.16 7.03
N LYS A 160 5.53 31.21 7.85
CA LYS A 160 5.43 30.52 9.13
C LYS A 160 4.85 29.12 8.91
N PHE A 161 5.59 28.08 9.26
CA PHE A 161 5.21 26.68 9.11
C PHE A 161 5.19 25.97 10.47
N TYR A 162 4.47 24.86 10.57
CA TYR A 162 4.60 23.99 11.75
C TYR A 162 5.95 23.25 11.73
N PRO A 163 6.53 22.88 12.88
CA PRO A 163 7.82 22.19 12.94
C PRO A 163 7.91 20.92 12.07
N TYR A 164 6.84 20.11 12.00
CA TYR A 164 6.80 18.92 11.14
C TYR A 164 6.92 19.22 9.63
N GLN A 165 6.68 20.48 9.25
CA GLN A 165 6.82 21.00 7.89
C GLN A 165 8.17 21.64 7.63
N ALA A 166 9.18 21.48 8.51
CA ALA A 166 10.52 22.02 8.33
C ALA A 166 11.21 21.62 7.01
N LYS A 167 10.78 20.50 6.41
CA LYS A 167 11.26 20.04 5.09
C LYS A 167 10.72 20.87 3.92
N ILE A 168 9.68 21.68 4.10
CA ILE A 168 9.10 22.51 3.05
C ILE A 168 10.05 23.66 2.74
N LYS A 169 10.52 23.74 1.49
CA LYS A 169 11.46 24.77 1.02
C LYS A 169 10.80 25.93 0.26
N PHE A 170 9.49 25.83 0.01
CA PHE A 170 8.76 26.74 -0.87
C PHE A 170 7.49 27.24 -0.19
N CYS A 171 7.11 28.49 -0.46
CA CYS A 171 5.94 29.09 0.16
C CYS A 171 4.62 28.50 -0.35
N ASP A 172 4.61 27.92 -1.54
CA ASP A 172 3.46 27.26 -2.17
C ASP A 172 3.92 26.35 -3.32
N ARG A 173 2.96 25.62 -3.91
CA ARG A 173 3.20 24.70 -5.03
C ARG A 173 3.66 25.43 -6.30
N LYS A 174 3.15 26.64 -6.54
CA LYS A 174 3.52 27.45 -7.72
C LYS A 174 5.01 27.81 -7.68
N CYS A 175 5.50 28.28 -6.54
CA CYS A 175 6.91 28.58 -6.33
C CYS A 175 7.82 27.35 -6.46
N HIS A 176 7.36 26.18 -6.01
CA HIS A 176 8.10 24.94 -6.22
C HIS A 176 8.24 24.62 -7.71
N SER A 177 7.14 24.66 -8.46
CA SER A 177 7.14 24.39 -9.91
C SER A 177 8.00 25.39 -10.68
N GLU A 178 7.88 26.69 -10.39
CA GLU A 178 8.70 27.73 -10.99
C GLU A 178 10.19 27.54 -10.68
N TYR A 179 10.53 27.20 -9.44
CA TYR A 179 11.91 26.91 -9.05
C TYR A 179 12.48 25.69 -9.78
N GLN A 180 11.69 24.62 -9.91
CA GLN A 180 12.08 23.44 -10.68
C GLN A 180 12.30 23.79 -12.15
N ILE A 181 11.42 24.58 -12.76
CA ILE A 181 11.57 25.04 -14.15
C ILE A 181 12.85 25.88 -14.31
N LYS A 182 13.08 26.87 -13.43
CA LYS A 182 14.27 27.72 -13.48
C LYS A 182 15.55 26.90 -13.32
N ASN A 183 15.61 25.99 -12.35
CA ASN A 183 16.80 25.16 -12.13
C ASN A 183 17.00 24.12 -13.23
N TRP A 184 15.93 23.54 -13.75
CA TRP A 184 16.00 22.64 -14.90
C TRP A 184 16.52 23.38 -16.12
N ASN A 185 16.03 24.59 -16.39
CA ASN A 185 16.52 25.44 -17.48
C ASN A 185 18.02 25.76 -17.31
N LYS A 186 18.47 26.10 -16.10
CA LYS A 186 19.91 26.29 -15.81
C LYS A 186 20.73 25.02 -16.05
N LYS A 187 20.26 23.88 -15.57
CA LYS A 187 20.91 22.57 -15.78
C LYS A 187 20.98 22.23 -17.27
N ALA A 188 19.88 22.42 -18.00
CA ALA A 188 19.78 22.21 -19.43
C ALA A 188 20.75 23.11 -20.21
N MET A 189 20.83 24.40 -19.87
CA MET A 189 21.80 25.32 -20.48
C MET A 189 23.25 24.93 -20.21
N LYS A 190 23.56 24.43 -19.01
CA LYS A 190 24.90 23.91 -18.68
C LYS A 190 25.26 22.69 -19.53
N ILE A 191 24.36 21.72 -19.62
CA ILE A 191 24.51 20.52 -20.47
C ILE A 191 24.72 20.93 -21.94
N TYR A 192 23.93 21.90 -22.44
CA TYR A 192 24.04 22.37 -23.81
C TYR A 192 25.38 23.05 -24.12
N LYS A 193 25.91 23.86 -23.19
CA LYS A 193 27.23 24.49 -23.35
C LYS A 193 28.35 23.44 -23.44
N LEU A 194 28.36 22.47 -22.53
CA LEU A 194 29.34 21.38 -22.49
C LEU A 194 29.27 20.51 -23.76
N HIS A 195 28.06 20.17 -24.20
CA HIS A 195 27.88 19.45 -25.46
C HIS A 195 28.41 20.22 -26.67
N ARG A 196 28.24 21.55 -26.71
CA ARG A 196 28.76 22.40 -27.79
C ARG A 196 30.29 22.49 -27.78
N THR A 197 30.94 22.35 -26.62
CA THR A 197 32.40 22.30 -26.48
C THR A 197 33.00 20.93 -26.77
N GLY A 198 32.18 19.96 -27.20
CA GLY A 198 32.64 18.65 -27.66
C GLY A 198 32.46 17.52 -26.66
N ASP A 199 31.89 17.77 -25.47
CA ASP A 199 31.63 16.68 -24.51
C ASP A 199 30.65 15.65 -25.09
N SER A 200 31.02 14.37 -24.98
CA SER A 200 30.20 13.27 -25.47
C SER A 200 28.94 13.11 -24.63
N ILE A 201 27.90 12.50 -25.20
CA ILE A 201 26.64 12.24 -24.47
C ILE A 201 26.90 11.32 -23.27
N GLN A 202 27.82 10.37 -23.38
CA GLN A 202 28.21 9.44 -22.31
C GLN A 202 28.83 10.18 -21.13
N ASP A 203 29.71 11.15 -21.39
CA ASP A 203 30.35 11.95 -20.34
C ASP A 203 29.32 12.80 -19.58
N LEU A 204 28.40 13.42 -20.32
CA LEU A 204 27.30 14.20 -19.75
C LEU A 204 26.34 13.32 -18.91
N MET A 205 26.05 12.09 -19.36
CA MET A 205 25.25 11.14 -18.59
C MET A 205 25.90 10.82 -17.24
N LYS A 206 27.20 10.54 -17.24
CA LYS A 206 27.98 10.25 -16.02
C LYS A 206 28.01 11.47 -15.09
N GLN A 207 28.32 12.65 -15.64
CA GLN A 207 28.49 13.88 -14.86
C GLN A 207 27.18 14.35 -14.19
N PHE A 208 26.05 14.23 -14.88
CA PHE A 208 24.76 14.75 -14.38
C PHE A 208 23.86 13.67 -13.78
N SER A 209 24.31 12.42 -13.78
CA SER A 209 23.56 11.22 -13.37
C SER A 209 22.19 11.17 -14.06
N MET A 210 22.20 11.30 -15.40
CA MET A 210 21.00 11.33 -16.22
C MET A 210 21.01 10.23 -17.27
N THR A 211 19.82 9.79 -17.68
CA THR A 211 19.66 8.91 -18.83
C THR A 211 19.98 9.64 -20.13
N LYS A 212 20.30 8.89 -21.18
CA LYS A 212 20.54 9.40 -22.54
C LYS A 212 19.39 10.30 -23.02
N ASP A 213 18.15 9.84 -22.87
CA ASP A 213 16.94 10.61 -23.21
C ASP A 213 16.81 11.89 -22.39
N GLY A 214 17.19 11.84 -21.11
CA GLY A 214 17.22 13.01 -20.24
C GLY A 214 18.18 14.08 -20.76
N ILE A 215 19.37 13.68 -21.21
CA ILE A 215 20.37 14.57 -21.81
C ILE A 215 19.83 15.19 -23.12
N TYR A 216 19.25 14.39 -24.01
CA TYR A 216 18.68 14.93 -25.26
C TYR A 216 17.55 15.92 -25.00
N LYS A 217 16.62 15.61 -24.09
CA LYS A 217 15.54 16.55 -23.72
C LYS A 217 16.10 17.84 -23.13
N ALA A 218 17.17 17.76 -22.34
CA ALA A 218 17.85 18.94 -21.81
C ALA A 218 18.47 19.79 -22.94
N ILE A 219 19.18 19.17 -23.89
CA ILE A 219 19.78 19.85 -25.06
C ILE A 219 18.69 20.52 -25.91
N GLN A 220 17.62 19.81 -26.26
CA GLN A 220 16.52 20.35 -27.08
C GLN A 220 15.84 21.55 -26.40
N ARG A 221 15.61 21.45 -25.09
CA ARG A 221 15.01 22.54 -24.31
C ARG A 221 15.93 23.76 -24.24
N ALA A 222 17.24 23.56 -24.04
CA ALA A 222 18.21 24.64 -24.04
C ALA A 222 18.27 25.36 -25.40
N LYS A 223 18.23 24.62 -26.52
CA LYS A 223 18.15 25.21 -27.87
C LYS A 223 16.92 26.13 -28.02
N LYS A 224 15.75 25.69 -27.56
CA LYS A 224 14.53 26.51 -27.57
C LYS A 224 14.67 27.79 -26.74
N LEU A 225 15.30 27.69 -25.58
CA LEU A 225 15.53 28.84 -24.70
C LEU A 225 16.56 29.85 -25.26
N SER A 226 17.50 29.41 -26.09
CA SER A 226 18.46 30.32 -26.74
C SER A 226 17.91 31.07 -27.96
N THR A 227 16.78 30.60 -28.49
CA THR A 227 16.10 31.20 -29.65
C THR A 227 14.92 32.09 -29.28
N SER A 228 14.53 32.13 -28.01
CA SER A 228 13.47 32.99 -27.45
C SER A 228 14.09 34.17 -26.73
#